data_AF-A0A2P2M3N1-F1
#
_entry.id   AF-A0A2P2M3N1-F1
#
_cell.length_a   1.000
_cell.length_b   1.000
_cell.length_c   1.000
_cell.angle_alpha   90.00
_cell.angle_beta   90.00
_cell.angle_gamma   90.00
#
_symmetry.space_group_name_H-M   'P 1'
#
loop_
_entity.id
_entity.type
_entity.pdbx_description
1 polymer ?
#
loop_
_entity_poly.entity_id
_entity_poly.type
_entity_poly.pdbx_seq_one_letter_code
_entity_poly.pdbx_strand_id
1 'polypeptide(L)'
;MGRSCRNFHSADEDPAQRSRRKKNAASGENSESSASGQATSEGKRALYHCNYCNKDITGKIRIKCAVCPDFDLCIECFSVGAEVTPHKCNHPYRVMDNLSFPLICPDWNADDEILLLEGIEMYGLGNWTEVAEHVGTKSKKMCIEHYTSVYLNSPYFPLPDLSHVAGKNRKDLLAMAKGHGEDKKGSSILGKHSLKEESPFFPSRVKYGYH
;
A
#
# COMPACT_ATOMS: atom_id res chain seq x y z
N MET A 1 38.43 -34.63 -24.16
CA MET A 1 38.91 -34.25 -25.52
C MET A 1 38.45 -32.81 -25.73
N GLY A 2 39.21 -31.76 -25.37
CA GLY A 2 40.40 -31.28 -26.08
C GLY A 2 39.96 -30.70 -27.44
N ARG A 3 39.99 -29.38 -27.66
CA ARG A 3 41.17 -28.67 -28.17
C ARG A 3 41.09 -27.16 -27.93
N SER A 4 42.20 -26.63 -27.42
CA SER A 4 42.64 -25.23 -27.45
C SER A 4 43.86 -25.13 -28.39
N CYS A 5 44.10 -23.95 -28.98
CA CYS A 5 45.39 -23.37 -29.40
C CYS A 5 45.11 -22.02 -30.08
N ARG A 6 45.92 -20.94 -30.05
CA ARG A 6 47.14 -20.45 -29.36
C ARG A 6 47.34 -19.03 -29.96
N ASN A 7 47.47 -17.96 -29.16
CA ASN A 7 48.69 -17.24 -28.71
C ASN A 7 49.52 -16.48 -29.77
N PHE A 8 49.91 -15.23 -29.46
CA PHE A 8 51.28 -14.63 -29.36
C PHE A 8 51.13 -13.08 -29.22
N HIS A 9 51.42 -12.42 -28.06
CA HIS A 9 52.70 -11.80 -27.60
C HIS A 9 53.41 -10.94 -28.69
N SER A 10 53.88 -9.68 -28.49
CA SER A 10 54.67 -9.11 -27.37
C SER A 10 54.90 -7.57 -27.53
N ALA A 11 55.01 -6.85 -26.39
CA ALA A 11 55.93 -5.74 -25.98
C ALA A 11 56.08 -4.44 -26.85
N ASP A 12 56.43 -3.24 -26.38
CA ASP A 12 56.95 -2.69 -25.11
C ASP A 12 56.95 -1.11 -25.14
N GLU A 13 56.81 -0.48 -23.96
CA GLU A 13 57.42 0.78 -23.41
C GLU A 13 57.20 2.24 -23.94
N ASP A 14 56.99 3.13 -22.95
CA ASP A 14 56.92 4.63 -22.81
C ASP A 14 58.36 5.28 -22.93
N PRO A 15 58.73 6.56 -22.61
CA PRO A 15 58.02 7.77 -22.14
C PRO A 15 58.49 9.19 -22.62
N ALA A 16 57.67 10.21 -22.28
CA ALA A 16 57.97 11.63 -21.91
C ALA A 16 58.64 12.66 -22.88
N GLN A 17 57.99 13.83 -23.11
CA GLN A 17 58.41 15.20 -22.68
C GLN A 17 57.84 16.40 -23.51
N ARG A 18 57.40 17.43 -22.76
CA ARG A 18 57.53 18.91 -22.93
C ARG A 18 56.99 19.71 -24.16
N SER A 19 56.15 20.70 -23.81
CA SER A 19 56.28 22.17 -24.06
C SER A 19 55.64 22.85 -25.29
N ARG A 20 54.57 23.64 -24.97
CA ARG A 20 54.21 25.01 -25.43
C ARG A 20 54.37 25.40 -26.92
N ARG A 21 53.24 25.72 -27.60
CA ARG A 21 53.04 26.99 -28.35
C ARG A 21 51.58 27.23 -28.82
N LYS A 22 50.89 28.15 -28.14
CA LYS A 22 50.07 29.29 -28.64
C LYS A 22 49.63 29.28 -30.12
N LYS A 23 48.31 29.25 -30.39
CA LYS A 23 47.51 30.34 -31.03
C LYS A 23 46.10 29.91 -31.51
N ASN A 24 45.18 30.84 -31.27
CA ASN A 24 44.06 31.28 -32.11
C ASN A 24 42.69 30.62 -32.02
N ALA A 25 41.73 31.53 -31.89
CA ALA A 25 40.28 31.41 -31.86
C ALA A 25 39.69 31.02 -33.22
N ALA A 26 38.54 30.34 -33.17
CA ALA A 26 37.37 30.64 -34.01
C ALA A 26 36.13 29.97 -33.41
N SER A 27 35.05 30.74 -33.34
CA SER A 27 33.68 30.31 -33.02
C SER A 27 33.16 29.23 -33.96
N GLY A 28 32.28 28.37 -33.46
CA GLY A 28 31.49 27.44 -34.26
C GLY A 28 30.63 26.54 -33.38
N GLU A 29 29.43 27.04 -33.07
CA GLU A 29 28.15 26.35 -32.82
C GLU A 29 28.19 24.81 -32.68
N ASN A 30 27.76 24.28 -31.54
CA ASN A 30 26.86 23.13 -31.55
C ASN A 30 26.07 23.00 -30.24
N SER A 31 24.81 22.66 -30.42
CA SER A 31 23.83 22.23 -29.44
C SER A 31 24.29 21.00 -28.66
N GLU A 32 23.54 20.71 -27.59
CA GLU A 32 23.55 19.53 -26.72
C GLU A 32 24.13 19.82 -25.34
N SER A 33 23.27 19.83 -24.32
CA SER A 33 23.30 18.76 -23.31
C SER A 33 22.29 18.98 -22.19
N SER A 34 21.45 17.97 -22.02
CA SER A 34 20.97 17.43 -20.75
C SER A 34 20.16 18.36 -19.84
N ALA A 35 18.86 18.44 -20.14
CA ALA A 35 17.86 18.41 -19.09
C ALA A 35 18.02 17.07 -18.34
N SER A 36 18.70 17.09 -17.18
CA SER A 36 18.60 16.01 -16.22
C SER A 36 17.16 15.96 -15.75
N GLY A 37 16.39 15.02 -16.31
CA GLY A 37 15.10 14.63 -15.78
C GLY A 37 15.33 14.10 -14.37
N GLN A 38 15.04 14.92 -13.38
CA GLN A 38 14.78 14.43 -12.03
C GLN A 38 13.57 13.52 -12.15
N ALA A 39 13.81 12.21 -12.11
CA ALA A 39 12.79 11.24 -11.82
C ALA A 39 12.41 11.45 -10.36
N THR A 40 11.45 12.34 -10.12
CA THR A 40 10.67 12.34 -8.89
C THR A 40 10.00 10.97 -8.83
N SER A 41 10.48 10.10 -7.95
CA SER A 41 9.78 8.88 -7.58
C SER A 41 8.58 9.27 -6.74
N GLU A 42 7.59 9.88 -7.40
CA GLU A 42 6.25 9.99 -6.84
C GLU A 42 5.83 8.56 -6.48
N GLY A 43 5.52 8.31 -5.21
CA GLY A 43 4.90 7.07 -4.77
C GLY A 43 3.59 6.89 -5.54
N LYS A 44 3.66 6.22 -6.69
CA LYS A 44 2.52 6.04 -7.59
C LYS A 44 1.51 5.15 -6.89
N ARG A 45 0.48 5.75 -6.31
CA ARG A 45 -0.69 5.03 -5.81
C ARG A 45 -1.21 4.17 -6.96
N ALA A 46 -1.30 2.85 -6.73
CA ALA A 46 -1.78 1.93 -7.75
C ALA A 46 -3.22 2.30 -8.14
N LEU A 47 -3.45 2.44 -9.44
CA LEU A 47 -4.76 2.77 -10.01
C LEU A 47 -5.55 1.48 -10.26
N TYR A 48 -6.84 1.48 -9.90
CA TYR A 48 -7.72 0.32 -10.03
C TYR A 48 -9.06 0.69 -10.65
N HIS A 49 -9.57 -0.16 -11.53
CA HIS A 49 -10.89 -0.04 -12.14
C HIS A 49 -11.68 -1.34 -11.96
N CYS A 50 -13.00 -1.24 -11.87
CA CYS A 50 -13.87 -2.41 -11.85
C CYS A 50 -13.89 -3.06 -13.23
N ASN A 51 -13.52 -4.33 -13.35
CA ASN A 51 -13.45 -5.03 -14.64
C ASN A 51 -14.82 -5.26 -15.30
N TYR A 52 -15.94 -5.07 -14.59
CA TYR A 52 -17.28 -5.20 -15.15
C TYR A 52 -17.84 -3.87 -15.65
N CYS A 53 -17.88 -2.84 -14.79
CA CYS A 53 -18.51 -1.55 -15.13
C CYS A 53 -17.52 -0.42 -15.48
N ASN A 54 -16.21 -0.71 -15.47
CA ASN A 54 -15.12 0.23 -15.73
C ASN A 54 -15.06 1.45 -14.80
N LYS A 55 -15.83 1.45 -13.70
CA LYS A 55 -15.81 2.50 -12.68
C LYS A 55 -14.44 2.52 -11.98
N ASP A 56 -13.90 3.72 -11.77
CA ASP A 56 -12.70 3.91 -10.95
C ASP A 56 -12.97 3.55 -9.48
N ILE A 57 -12.18 2.59 -8.99
CA ILE A 57 -12.21 2.05 -7.63
C ILE A 57 -10.89 2.27 -6.90
N THR A 58 -10.04 3.16 -7.42
CA THR A 58 -8.81 3.60 -6.75
C THR A 58 -9.13 4.19 -5.39
N GLY A 59 -8.44 3.73 -4.35
CA GLY A 59 -8.68 4.20 -2.96
C GLY A 59 -10.05 3.82 -2.39
N LYS A 60 -10.75 2.84 -2.97
CA LYS A 60 -12.01 2.31 -2.44
C LYS A 60 -11.85 0.83 -2.12
N ILE A 61 -12.77 0.32 -1.29
CA ILE A 61 -12.88 -1.12 -1.08
C ILE A 61 -13.16 -1.80 -2.42
N ARG A 62 -12.37 -2.82 -2.74
CA ARG A 62 -12.52 -3.62 -3.96
C ARG A 62 -12.48 -5.11 -3.65
N ILE A 63 -13.13 -5.88 -4.50
CA ILE A 63 -13.19 -7.33 -4.39
C ILE A 63 -12.23 -7.92 -5.41
N LYS A 64 -11.08 -8.41 -4.95
CA LYS A 64 -10.09 -9.05 -5.82
C LYS A 64 -10.41 -10.53 -5.95
N CYS A 65 -10.60 -11.01 -7.18
CA CYS A 65 -10.73 -12.43 -7.44
C CYS A 65 -9.42 -13.15 -7.10
N ALA A 66 -9.48 -14.29 -6.40
CA ALA A 66 -8.30 -15.07 -6.04
C ALA A 66 -7.86 -16.06 -7.14
N VAL A 67 -8.72 -16.28 -8.14
CA VAL A 67 -8.46 -17.17 -9.29
C VAL A 67 -8.05 -16.40 -10.53
N CYS A 68 -8.76 -15.34 -10.89
CA CYS A 68 -8.52 -14.58 -12.10
C CYS A 68 -7.37 -13.57 -11.90
N PRO A 69 -6.41 -13.49 -12.84
CA PRO A 69 -5.34 -12.49 -12.78
C PRO A 69 -5.93 -11.09 -12.99
N ASP A 70 -5.50 -10.15 -12.14
CA ASP A 70 -5.84 -8.72 -12.22
C ASP A 70 -7.33 -8.42 -12.44
N PHE A 71 -8.17 -9.17 -11.72
CA PHE A 71 -9.61 -9.01 -11.74
C PHE A 71 -10.13 -8.49 -10.40
N ASP A 72 -10.62 -7.25 -10.42
CA ASP A 72 -11.13 -6.50 -9.30
C ASP A 72 -12.55 -5.99 -9.63
N LEU A 73 -13.49 -6.19 -8.70
CA LEU A 73 -14.86 -5.68 -8.81
C LEU A 73 -15.12 -4.60 -7.77
N CYS A 74 -15.95 -3.61 -8.11
CA CYS A 74 -16.58 -2.76 -7.11
C CYS A 74 -17.61 -3.57 -6.29
N ILE A 75 -17.91 -3.09 -5.08
CA ILE A 75 -18.90 -3.74 -4.18
C ILE A 75 -20.25 -3.93 -4.89
N GLU A 76 -20.69 -2.94 -5.66
CA GLU A 76 -21.99 -2.96 -6.37
C GLU A 76 -22.06 -4.07 -7.43
N CYS A 77 -20.98 -4.30 -8.19
CA CYS A 77 -20.95 -5.35 -9.21
C CYS A 77 -20.80 -6.74 -8.58
N PHE A 78 -20.02 -6.82 -7.50
CA PHE A 78 -19.89 -8.06 -6.74
C PHE A 78 -21.23 -8.49 -6.11
N SER A 79 -22.00 -7.56 -5.54
CA SER A 79 -23.26 -7.88 -4.84
C SER A 79 -24.36 -8.41 -5.77
N VAL A 80 -24.31 -8.08 -7.06
CA VAL A 80 -25.25 -8.61 -8.08
C VAL A 80 -24.72 -9.85 -8.80
N GLY A 81 -23.54 -10.36 -8.41
CA GLY A 81 -22.94 -11.55 -9.02
C GLY A 81 -22.45 -11.35 -10.45
N ALA A 82 -21.90 -10.18 -10.77
CA ALA A 82 -21.39 -9.88 -12.10
C ALA A 82 -20.32 -10.89 -12.56
N GLU A 83 -20.49 -11.44 -13.77
CA GLU A 83 -19.54 -12.37 -14.40
C GLU A 83 -18.98 -11.79 -15.70
N VAL A 84 -17.69 -12.01 -15.94
CA VAL A 84 -17.01 -11.70 -17.21
C VAL A 84 -16.06 -12.85 -17.50
N THR A 85 -16.29 -13.64 -18.55
CA THR A 85 -15.45 -14.80 -18.88
C THR A 85 -13.97 -14.40 -18.92
N PRO A 86 -13.07 -15.07 -18.16
CA PRO A 86 -13.24 -16.34 -17.45
C PRO A 86 -13.68 -16.24 -15.97
N HIS A 87 -13.91 -15.05 -15.44
CA HIS A 87 -14.39 -14.83 -14.07
C HIS A 87 -15.81 -15.39 -13.86
N LYS A 88 -15.99 -16.04 -12.70
CA LYS A 88 -17.26 -16.54 -12.18
C LYS A 88 -17.54 -15.97 -10.81
N CYS A 89 -18.81 -15.69 -10.52
CA CYS A 89 -19.23 -15.03 -9.29
C CYS A 89 -19.00 -15.89 -8.03
N ASN A 90 -18.77 -17.19 -8.21
CA ASN A 90 -18.47 -18.15 -7.15
C ASN A 90 -16.96 -18.37 -6.92
N HIS A 91 -16.09 -17.67 -7.65
CA HIS A 91 -14.66 -17.77 -7.39
C HIS A 91 -14.32 -17.25 -5.97
N PRO A 92 -13.37 -17.88 -5.28
CA PRO A 92 -12.84 -17.33 -4.03
C PRO A 92 -12.29 -15.92 -4.29
N TYR A 93 -12.43 -15.05 -3.31
CA TYR A 93 -12.07 -13.64 -3.42
C TYR A 93 -11.40 -13.14 -2.14
N ARG A 94 -10.78 -11.96 -2.24
CA ARG A 94 -10.25 -11.19 -1.12
C ARG A 94 -10.89 -9.81 -1.12
N VAL A 95 -11.28 -9.33 0.06
CA VAL A 95 -11.71 -7.95 0.24
C VAL A 95 -10.45 -7.13 0.45
N MET A 96 -10.19 -6.20 -0.46
CA MET A 96 -9.08 -5.26 -0.36
C MET A 96 -9.65 -3.94 0.16
N ASP A 97 -9.26 -3.56 1.38
CA ASP A 97 -9.74 -2.35 2.03
C ASP A 97 -8.85 -1.14 1.69
N ASN A 98 -9.39 0.06 1.87
CA ASN A 98 -8.64 1.30 1.90
C ASN A 98 -8.24 1.57 3.36
N LEU A 99 -6.95 1.47 3.68
CA LEU A 99 -6.40 1.60 5.04
C LEU A 99 -6.43 3.05 5.58
N SER A 100 -7.34 3.88 5.07
CA SER A 100 -7.50 5.29 5.42
C SER A 100 -8.30 5.52 6.70
N PHE A 101 -8.09 4.69 7.73
CA PHE A 101 -8.70 4.86 9.05
C PHE A 101 -7.61 5.07 10.10
N PRO A 102 -7.83 5.88 11.15
CA PRO A 102 -6.86 6.06 12.22
C PRO A 102 -6.65 4.76 13.00
N LEU A 103 -5.40 4.32 13.14
CA LEU A 103 -5.07 3.08 13.85
C LEU A 103 -4.62 3.36 15.29
N ILE A 104 -3.47 4.03 15.46
CA ILE A 104 -2.88 4.26 16.78
C ILE A 104 -3.34 5.62 17.32
N CYS A 105 -3.10 6.69 16.55
CA CYS A 105 -3.52 8.05 16.89
C CYS A 105 -4.42 8.65 15.80
N PRO A 106 -5.28 9.64 16.14
CA PRO A 106 -6.29 10.16 15.22
C PRO A 106 -5.75 10.75 13.92
N ASP A 107 -4.53 11.30 13.96
CA ASP A 107 -3.92 12.00 12.83
C ASP A 107 -3.11 11.08 11.90
N TRP A 108 -2.93 9.81 12.25
CA TRP A 108 -2.21 8.81 11.46
C TRP A 108 -3.13 7.68 11.06
N ASN A 109 -3.32 7.52 9.75
CA ASN A 109 -4.10 6.40 9.23
C ASN A 109 -3.24 5.13 9.15
N ALA A 110 -3.87 3.96 9.05
CA ALA A 110 -3.18 2.68 9.01
C ALA A 110 -2.22 2.56 7.81
N ASP A 111 -2.53 3.19 6.66
CA ASP A 111 -1.64 3.26 5.49
C ASP A 111 -0.36 4.05 5.82
N ASP A 112 -0.49 5.23 6.45
CA ASP A 112 0.64 6.07 6.87
C ASP A 112 1.56 5.33 7.86
N GLU A 113 0.98 4.55 8.79
CA GLU A 113 1.73 3.74 9.76
C GLU A 113 2.56 2.65 9.07
N ILE A 114 1.97 1.96 8.09
CA ILE A 114 2.67 0.93 7.31
C ILE A 114 3.79 1.56 6.49
N LEU A 115 3.49 2.65 5.76
CA LEU A 115 4.48 3.34 4.93
C LEU A 115 5.63 3.93 5.76
N LEU A 116 5.36 4.38 6.99
CA LEU A 116 6.41 4.85 7.88
C LEU A 116 7.38 3.73 8.24
N LEU A 117 6.86 2.57 8.66
CA LEU A 117 7.68 1.44 9.06
C LEU A 117 8.42 0.81 7.86
N GLU A 118 7.76 0.69 6.71
CA GLU A 118 8.36 0.25 5.44
C GLU A 118 9.47 1.23 5.02
N GLY A 119 9.22 2.53 5.06
CA GLY A 119 10.22 3.55 4.77
C GLY A 119 11.44 3.45 5.69
N ILE A 120 11.24 3.24 6.99
CA ILE A 120 12.36 3.06 7.95
C ILE A 120 13.14 1.77 7.64
N GLU A 121 12.46 0.68 7.29
CA GLU A 121 13.10 -0.58 6.89
C GLU A 121 13.92 -0.41 5.60
N MET A 122 13.37 0.28 4.60
CA MET A 122 13.99 0.47 3.29
C MET A 122 15.16 1.47 3.31
N TYR A 123 14.99 2.62 3.97
CA TYR A 123 15.95 3.74 3.91
C TYR A 123 16.81 3.88 5.15
N GLY A 124 16.49 3.14 6.22
CA GLY A 124 17.21 3.15 7.48
C GLY A 124 16.76 4.25 8.46
N LEU A 125 16.78 3.92 9.75
CA LEU A 125 16.46 4.84 10.83
C LEU A 125 17.44 6.03 10.83
N GLY A 126 16.91 7.26 10.77
CA GLY A 126 17.71 8.49 10.70
C GLY A 126 17.64 9.20 9.36
N ASN A 127 17.37 8.47 8.27
CA ASN A 127 17.18 9.06 6.94
C ASN A 127 15.73 9.57 6.74
N TRP A 128 15.29 10.44 7.65
CA TRP A 128 13.90 10.88 7.73
C TRP A 128 13.43 11.74 6.54
N THR A 129 14.36 12.21 5.71
CA THR A 129 14.01 12.90 4.47
C THR A 129 13.38 11.91 3.49
N GLU A 130 14.09 10.81 3.17
CA GLU A 130 13.59 9.76 2.27
C GLU A 130 12.37 9.04 2.87
N VAL A 131 12.36 8.80 4.18
CA VAL A 131 11.20 8.18 4.85
C VAL A 131 9.94 9.04 4.69
N ALA A 132 10.05 10.36 4.88
CA ALA A 132 8.89 11.25 4.72
C ALA A 132 8.44 11.37 3.26
N GLU A 133 9.38 11.34 2.32
CA GLU A 133 9.05 11.28 0.89
C GLU A 133 8.30 9.99 0.53
N HIS A 134 8.72 8.85 1.10
CA HIS A 134 8.05 7.57 0.92
C HIS A 134 6.64 7.54 1.52
N VAL A 135 6.46 8.11 2.72
CA VAL A 135 5.12 8.24 3.34
C VAL A 135 4.23 9.18 2.51
N GLY A 136 4.79 10.25 1.94
CA GLY A 136 4.12 11.15 1.00
C GLY A 136 3.06 12.08 1.61
N THR A 137 2.42 11.69 2.71
CA THR A 137 1.36 12.46 3.40
C THR A 137 1.85 13.22 4.63
N LYS A 138 3.06 12.91 5.12
CA LYS A 138 3.62 13.45 6.37
C LYS A 138 4.97 14.13 6.12
N SER A 139 5.25 15.18 6.88
CA SER A 139 6.56 15.83 6.82
C SER A 139 7.61 15.06 7.63
N LYS A 140 8.88 15.25 7.30
CA LYS A 140 10.04 14.72 8.05
C LYS A 140 9.88 14.89 9.57
N LYS A 141 9.50 16.08 10.01
CA LYS A 141 9.32 16.39 11.44
C LYS A 141 8.21 15.52 12.05
N MET A 142 7.06 15.41 11.37
CA MET A 142 5.94 14.59 11.84
C MET A 142 6.33 13.12 11.95
N CYS A 143 7.06 12.57 10.97
CA CYS A 143 7.52 11.18 11.00
C CYS A 143 8.45 10.91 12.20
N ILE A 144 9.40 11.82 12.47
CA ILE A 144 10.33 11.70 13.61
C ILE A 144 9.56 11.72 14.93
N GLU A 145 8.70 12.72 15.12
CA GLU A 145 7.95 12.93 16.36
C GLU A 145 7.00 11.76 16.64
N HIS A 146 6.31 11.29 15.60
CA HIS A 146 5.41 10.14 15.70
C HIS A 146 6.17 8.85 16.03
N TYR A 147 7.21 8.49 15.25
CA TYR A 147 7.97 7.28 15.53
C TYR A 147 8.58 7.27 16.94
N THR A 148 9.11 8.42 17.37
CA THR A 148 9.72 8.56 18.69
C THR A 148 8.67 8.41 19.81
N SER A 149 7.54 9.09 19.70
CA SER A 149 6.51 9.06 20.74
C SER A 149 5.75 7.73 20.80
N VAL A 150 5.43 7.14 19.64
CA VAL A 150 4.55 5.97 19.53
C VAL A 150 5.31 4.66 19.65
N TYR A 151 6.51 4.56 19.09
CA TYR A 151 7.27 3.30 19.06
C TYR A 151 8.43 3.32 20.06
N LEU A 152 9.31 4.32 20.03
CA LEU A 152 10.51 4.35 20.90
C LEU A 152 10.16 4.59 22.37
N ASN A 153 9.24 5.51 22.65
CA ASN A 153 8.79 5.84 24.01
C ASN A 153 7.56 5.04 24.44
N SER A 154 7.24 3.97 23.71
CA SER A 154 6.11 3.10 24.06
C SER A 154 6.34 2.42 25.42
N PRO A 155 5.32 2.34 26.29
CA PRO A 155 5.39 1.52 27.49
C PRO A 155 5.56 0.03 27.19
N TYR A 156 5.27 -0.40 25.96
CA TYR A 156 5.38 -1.79 25.49
C TYR A 156 6.50 -1.98 24.45
N PHE A 157 7.55 -1.15 24.51
CA PHE A 157 8.71 -1.27 23.62
C PHE A 157 9.16 -2.74 23.49
N PRO A 158 9.36 -3.27 22.26
CA PRO A 158 9.50 -2.56 20.98
C PRO A 158 8.20 -2.29 20.20
N LEU A 159 7.03 -2.62 20.76
CA LEU A 159 5.74 -2.45 20.10
C LEU A 159 5.02 -1.17 20.57
N PRO A 160 4.16 -0.54 19.74
CA PRO A 160 3.33 0.56 20.19
C PRO A 160 2.25 0.08 21.17
N ASP A 161 1.65 1.01 21.93
CA ASP A 161 0.48 0.70 22.74
C ASP A 161 -0.77 0.51 21.87
N LEU A 162 -1.21 -0.75 21.75
CA LEU A 162 -2.40 -1.15 21.00
C LEU A 162 -3.64 -1.34 21.88
N SER A 163 -3.59 -0.95 23.16
CA SER A 163 -4.75 -1.03 24.06
C SER A 163 -5.86 -0.05 23.69
N HIS A 164 -5.51 1.01 22.95
CA HIS A 164 -6.42 2.02 22.44
C HIS A 164 -6.27 2.12 20.92
N VAL A 165 -7.39 2.25 20.22
CA VAL A 165 -7.41 2.51 18.77
C VAL A 165 -7.85 3.94 18.56
N ALA A 166 -7.03 4.73 17.87
CA ALA A 166 -7.24 6.18 17.70
C ALA A 166 -7.49 6.90 19.04
N GLY A 167 -6.77 6.51 20.10
CA GLY A 167 -6.92 7.05 21.46
C GLY A 167 -8.21 6.66 22.19
N LYS A 168 -9.03 5.75 21.63
CA LYS A 168 -10.30 5.30 22.22
C LYS A 168 -10.21 3.88 22.72
N ASN A 169 -10.78 3.62 23.88
CA ASN A 169 -10.84 2.26 24.42
C ASN A 169 -12.02 1.48 23.82
N ARG A 170 -12.06 0.17 24.05
CA ARG A 170 -13.14 -0.72 23.56
C ARG A 170 -14.54 -0.24 23.95
N LYS A 171 -14.74 0.29 25.17
CA LYS A 171 -16.07 0.76 25.61
C LYS A 171 -16.49 1.99 24.82
N ASP A 172 -15.57 2.92 24.57
CA ASP A 172 -15.84 4.13 23.79
C ASP A 172 -16.20 3.78 22.34
N LEU A 173 -15.46 2.85 21.73
CA LEU A 173 -15.76 2.35 20.38
C LEU A 173 -17.16 1.71 20.30
N LEU A 174 -17.51 0.88 21.29
CA LEU A 174 -18.83 0.25 21.37
C LEU A 174 -19.95 1.27 21.61
N ALA A 175 -19.70 2.33 22.38
CA ALA A 175 -20.66 3.40 22.60
C ALA A 175 -20.91 4.20 21.31
N MET A 176 -19.86 4.51 20.55
CA MET A 176 -19.99 5.21 19.27
C MET A 176 -20.74 4.38 18.21
N ALA A 177 -20.53 3.06 18.16
CA ALA A 177 -21.22 2.18 17.22
C ALA A 177 -22.74 2.14 17.45
N LYS A 178 -23.21 2.43 18.67
CA LYS A 178 -24.64 2.44 19.04
C LYS A 178 -25.35 3.77 18.74
N GLY A 179 -24.60 4.84 18.44
CA GLY A 179 -25.13 6.21 18.31
C GLY A 179 -25.77 6.58 16.97
N HIS A 180 -25.83 5.69 15.98
CA HIS A 180 -26.41 5.97 14.65
C HIS A 180 -27.89 5.53 14.52
N GLY A 181 -28.67 5.57 15.61
CA GLY A 181 -30.00 4.96 15.68
C GLY A 181 -31.19 5.88 15.96
N GLU A 182 -31.02 7.17 16.26
CA GLU A 182 -32.14 8.01 16.72
C GLU A 182 -32.09 9.41 16.13
N ASP A 183 -32.71 9.60 14.96
CA ASP A 183 -33.32 10.87 14.53
C ASP A 183 -34.27 10.65 13.34
N LYS A 184 -35.32 9.83 13.53
CA LYS A 184 -36.57 9.95 12.76
C LYS A 184 -37.77 9.61 13.65
N LYS A 185 -38.29 10.60 14.36
CA LYS A 185 -39.66 10.56 14.88
C LYS A 185 -40.58 11.23 13.84
N GLY A 186 -41.39 10.42 13.14
CA GLY A 186 -42.34 10.92 12.15
C GLY A 186 -43.20 9.84 11.48
N SER A 187 -44.13 9.28 12.27
CA SER A 187 -45.39 8.62 11.86
C SER A 187 -45.40 7.21 11.21
N SER A 188 -45.70 6.23 12.09
CA SER A 188 -46.64 5.10 11.97
C SER A 188 -47.33 4.80 10.62
N ILE A 189 -47.29 3.52 10.19
CA ILE A 189 -48.46 2.60 10.14
C ILE A 189 -48.00 1.14 10.37
N LEU A 190 -48.83 0.45 11.15
CA LEU A 190 -48.79 -0.92 11.64
C LEU A 190 -48.76 -2.00 10.54
N GLY A 191 -47.83 -2.95 10.66
CA GLY A 191 -47.87 -4.26 10.00
C GLY A 191 -47.23 -5.30 10.91
N LYS A 192 -48.04 -6.01 11.70
CA LYS A 192 -47.59 -7.15 12.53
C LYS A 192 -47.04 -8.23 11.61
N HIS A 193 -45.78 -8.61 11.78
CA HIS A 193 -45.35 -9.97 11.46
C HIS A 193 -44.45 -10.50 12.57
N SER A 194 -44.86 -11.66 13.10
CA SER A 194 -44.23 -12.36 14.20
C SER A 194 -42.87 -12.90 13.75
N LEU A 195 -41.80 -12.52 14.44
CA LEU A 195 -40.49 -13.15 14.25
C LEU A 195 -40.47 -14.45 15.06
N LYS A 196 -40.59 -15.57 14.35
CA LYS A 196 -40.13 -16.86 14.87
C LYS A 196 -38.60 -16.84 14.88
N GLU A 197 -38.07 -17.14 16.05
CA GLU A 197 -36.68 -17.43 16.34
C GLU A 197 -36.26 -18.69 15.55
N GLU A 198 -35.34 -18.54 14.59
CA GLU A 198 -34.72 -19.65 13.88
C GLU A 198 -33.19 -19.56 14.04
N SER A 199 -32.61 -20.70 14.40
CA SER A 199 -31.29 -20.92 14.99
C SER A 199 -30.09 -20.65 14.06
N PRO A 200 -28.87 -20.47 14.61
CA PRO A 200 -27.64 -20.38 13.81
C PRO A 200 -27.29 -21.73 13.19
N PHE A 201 -27.18 -21.77 11.86
CA PHE A 201 -26.60 -22.90 11.13
C PHE A 201 -25.11 -23.03 11.46
N PHE A 202 -24.78 -24.05 12.27
CA PHE A 202 -23.42 -24.58 12.39
C PHE A 202 -23.20 -25.65 11.30
N PRO A 203 -22.17 -25.54 10.43
CA PRO A 203 -21.81 -26.64 9.56
C PRO A 203 -21.18 -27.80 10.36
N SER A 204 -21.73 -28.98 10.12
CA SER A 204 -21.56 -30.22 10.86
C SER A 204 -20.12 -30.74 10.97
N ARG A 205 -19.79 -31.21 12.17
CA ARG A 205 -18.61 -31.99 12.57
C ARG A 205 -18.40 -33.20 11.66
N VAL A 206 -17.28 -33.23 10.94
CA VAL A 206 -16.79 -34.40 10.19
C VAL A 206 -16.38 -35.50 11.17
N LYS A 207 -17.03 -36.67 11.07
CA LYS A 207 -16.64 -37.89 11.78
C LYS A 207 -15.60 -38.63 10.93
N TYR A 208 -14.38 -38.79 11.43
CA TYR A 208 -13.42 -39.76 10.90
C TYR A 208 -13.83 -41.15 11.38
N GLY A 209 -14.28 -42.00 10.44
CA GLY A 209 -14.38 -43.44 10.65
C GLY A 209 -13.06 -44.09 10.23
N TYR A 210 -12.37 -44.70 11.19
CA TYR A 210 -11.29 -45.65 10.90
C TYR A 210 -11.93 -46.98 10.50
N HIS A 211 -11.45 -47.56 9.41
CA HIS A 211 -11.64 -48.97 9.11
C HIS A 211 -10.32 -49.55 8.57
#